data_AF-A0A2N2KW15-F1
#
_entry.id   AF-A0A2N2KW15-F1
#
_cell.length_a   1.000
_cell.length_b   1.000
_cell.length_c   1.000
_cell.angle_alpha   90.00
_cell.angle_beta   90.00
_cell.angle_gamma   90.00
#
_symmetry.space_group_name_H-M   'P 1'
#
loop_
_entity.id
_entity.type
_entity.pdbx_description
1 polymer ?
#
loop_
_entity_poly.entity_id
_entity_poly.type
_entity_poly.pdbx_seq_one_letter_code
_entity_poly.pdbx_strand_id
1 'polypeptide(L)'
;MNKEFNEIRPQVSEGEINDMIEKVARFIAERHLAPAGILFLESVRPLHGIGSQAMFFILPFAEIIFDSRKYQQFAIMIENEENLKKLVNRIDELDEELSRDRRKASRLQSQRRKAQFKAFIHRIIKPKKAE
;
A
#
# COMPACT_ATOMS: atom_id res chain seq x y z
N MET A 1 32.32 -24.16 27.49
CA MET A 1 32.10 -22.72 27.28
C MET A 1 30.95 -22.59 26.28
N ASN A 2 29.71 -22.80 26.74
CA ASN A 2 28.54 -22.78 25.87
C ASN A 2 27.95 -21.39 25.95
N LYS A 3 28.33 -20.52 25.00
CA LYS A 3 27.63 -19.26 24.80
C LYS A 3 26.34 -19.61 24.06
N GLU A 4 25.27 -19.85 24.80
CA GLU A 4 23.92 -19.69 24.28
C GLU A 4 23.83 -18.26 23.77
N PHE A 5 23.96 -18.07 22.47
CA PHE A 5 23.48 -16.87 21.81
C PHE A 5 21.97 -16.95 21.90
N ASN A 6 21.43 -16.47 23.02
CA ASN A 6 20.06 -16.01 23.08
C ASN A 6 19.97 -14.93 22.00
N GLU A 7 19.50 -15.29 20.81
CA GLU A 7 19.01 -14.32 19.83
C GLU A 7 17.93 -13.53 20.58
N ILE A 8 18.29 -12.34 21.07
CA ILE A 8 17.32 -11.37 21.57
C ILE A 8 16.59 -10.89 20.32
N ARG A 9 15.69 -11.72 19.76
CA ARG A 9 14.72 -11.26 18.79
C ARG A 9 13.87 -10.25 19.55
N PRO A 10 13.86 -8.96 19.17
CA PRO A 10 12.95 -8.02 19.78
C PRO A 10 11.54 -8.60 19.70
N GLN A 11 10.90 -8.78 20.85
CA GLN A 11 9.50 -9.19 20.91
C GLN A 11 8.66 -8.02 20.40
N VAL A 12 8.46 -7.98 19.09
CA VAL A 12 7.56 -7.02 18.44
C VAL A 12 6.14 -7.48 18.73
N SER A 13 5.31 -6.57 19.25
CA SER A 13 3.91 -6.88 19.51
C SER A 13 3.13 -7.07 18.20
N GLU A 14 2.02 -7.81 18.25
CA GLU A 14 1.16 -8.00 17.08
C GLU A 14 0.61 -6.66 16.54
N GLY A 15 0.33 -5.70 17.43
CA GLY A 15 -0.08 -4.35 17.06
C GLY A 15 0.99 -3.62 16.24
N GLU A 16 2.25 -3.68 16.67
CA GLU A 16 3.37 -3.07 15.93
C GLU A 16 3.57 -3.74 14.56
N ILE A 17 3.43 -5.07 14.48
CA ILE A 17 3.49 -5.80 13.20
C ILE A 17 2.40 -5.28 12.24
N ASN A 18 1.15 -5.16 12.72
CA ASN A 18 0.04 -4.69 11.92
C ASN A 18 0.24 -3.24 11.45
N ASP A 19 0.75 -2.36 12.33
CA ASP A 19 1.07 -0.97 11.97
C ASP A 19 2.14 -0.89 10.87
N MET A 20 3.14 -1.77 10.94
CA MET A 20 4.21 -1.82 9.95
C MET A 20 3.71 -2.37 8.61
N ILE A 21 2.85 -3.38 8.64
CA ILE A 21 2.15 -3.90 7.45
C ILE A 21 1.33 -2.79 6.79
N GLU A 22 0.49 -2.10 7.57
CA GLU A 22 -0.37 -1.03 7.08
C GLU A 22 0.45 0.08 6.43
N LYS A 23 1.56 0.49 7.08
CA LYS A 23 2.41 1.57 6.57
C LYS A 23 3.05 1.21 5.22
N VAL A 24 3.59 -0.01 5.09
CA VAL A 24 4.22 -0.46 3.85
C VAL A 24 3.18 -0.69 2.76
N ALA A 25 2.07 -1.32 3.10
CA ALA A 25 0.99 -1.59 2.15
C ALA A 25 0.46 -0.29 1.53
N ARG A 26 0.20 0.72 2.37
CA ARG A 26 -0.22 2.05 1.95
C ARG A 26 0.82 2.74 1.07
N PHE A 27 2.10 2.69 1.46
CA PHE A 27 3.17 3.28 0.66
C PHE A 27 3.19 2.74 -0.77
N ILE A 28 3.05 1.42 -0.93
CA ILE A 28 3.04 0.72 -2.22
C ILE A 28 1.77 1.05 -3.02
N ALA A 29 0.59 0.92 -2.41
CA ALA A 29 -0.70 1.11 -3.09
C ALA A 29 -0.90 2.55 -3.57
N GLU A 30 -0.57 3.54 -2.74
CA GLU A 30 -0.71 4.97 -3.09
C GLU A 30 0.17 5.39 -4.26
N ARG A 31 1.26 4.66 -4.52
CA ARG A 31 2.21 4.92 -5.62
C ARG A 31 1.94 4.10 -6.90
N HIS A 32 0.86 3.33 -6.94
CA HIS A 32 0.55 2.42 -8.07
C HIS A 32 1.59 1.34 -8.28
N LEU A 33 2.22 0.91 -7.17
CA LEU A 33 3.21 -0.14 -7.18
C LEU A 33 2.65 -1.48 -6.71
N ALA A 34 1.35 -1.61 -6.43
CA ALA A 34 0.75 -2.82 -5.88
C ALA A 34 1.04 -4.10 -6.71
N PRO A 35 0.81 -4.14 -8.04
CA PRO A 35 1.10 -5.35 -8.83
C PRO A 35 2.59 -5.74 -8.80
N ALA A 36 3.47 -4.75 -8.92
CA ALA A 36 4.92 -4.97 -8.90
C ALA A 36 5.42 -5.38 -7.51
N GLY A 37 4.89 -4.76 -6.46
CA GLY A 37 5.21 -5.03 -5.07
C GLY A 37 4.77 -6.43 -4.64
N ILE A 38 3.56 -6.84 -5.01
CA ILE A 38 3.05 -8.19 -4.74
C ILE A 38 3.92 -9.23 -5.46
N LEU A 39 4.20 -9.04 -6.75
CA LEU A 39 5.05 -9.96 -7.51
C LEU A 39 6.45 -10.12 -6.89
N PHE A 40 7.04 -9.00 -6.45
CA PHE A 40 8.33 -9.01 -5.75
C PHE A 40 8.25 -9.79 -4.43
N LEU A 41 7.25 -9.51 -3.59
CA LEU A 41 7.06 -10.16 -2.29
C LEU A 41 6.81 -11.67 -2.44
N GLU A 42 6.03 -12.08 -3.44
CA GLU A 42 5.82 -13.49 -3.78
C GLU A 42 7.12 -14.17 -4.29
N SER A 43 7.95 -13.44 -5.04
CA SER A 43 9.23 -13.98 -5.54
C SER A 43 10.25 -14.28 -4.41
N VAL A 44 10.16 -13.56 -3.29
CA VAL A 44 11.04 -13.75 -2.12
C VAL A 44 10.45 -14.65 -1.04
N ARG A 45 9.17 -15.06 -1.17
CA ARG A 45 8.50 -16.02 -0.28
C ARG A 45 9.27 -17.34 -0.06
N PRO A 46 9.96 -17.97 -1.05
CA PRO A 46 10.70 -19.22 -0.82
C PRO A 46 12.02 -19.05 -0.05
N LEU A 47 12.43 -17.84 0.33
CA LEU A 47 13.76 -17.54 0.87
C LEU A 47 13.85 -17.58 2.41
N HIS A 48 13.11 -18.46 3.09
CA HIS A 48 13.29 -18.74 4.53
C HIS A 48 14.73 -19.23 4.80
N GLY A 49 15.67 -18.30 4.97
CA GLY A 49 17.12 -18.53 5.10
C GLY A 49 18.03 -17.51 4.41
N ILE A 50 17.55 -16.84 3.34
CA ILE A 50 18.30 -15.77 2.61
C ILE A 50 17.65 -14.38 2.84
N GLY A 51 16.52 -14.33 3.55
CA GLY A 51 15.79 -13.10 3.88
C GLY A 51 16.67 -11.98 4.43
N SER A 52 17.68 -12.29 5.25
CA SER A 52 18.61 -11.29 5.79
C SER A 52 19.38 -10.53 4.70
N GLN A 53 19.70 -11.15 3.56
CA GLN A 53 20.37 -10.51 2.43
C GLN A 53 19.40 -9.74 1.53
N ALA A 54 18.18 -10.27 1.32
CA ALA A 54 17.12 -9.58 0.58
C ALA A 54 16.70 -8.27 1.28
N MET A 55 16.76 -8.23 2.62
CA MET A 55 16.52 -7.01 3.37
C MET A 55 17.50 -5.90 2.99
N PHE A 56 18.80 -6.17 2.84
CA PHE A 56 19.77 -5.14 2.42
C PHE A 56 19.43 -4.49 1.07
N PHE A 57 18.72 -5.20 0.18
CA PHE A 57 18.24 -4.63 -1.09
C PHE A 57 17.08 -3.64 -0.91
N ILE A 58 16.30 -3.79 0.17
CA ILE A 58 15.16 -2.92 0.52
C ILE A 58 15.61 -1.68 1.31
N LEU A 59 16.82 -1.66 1.89
CA LEU A 59 17.39 -0.53 2.65
C LEU A 59 17.21 0.87 2.04
N PRO A 60 17.48 1.13 0.74
CA PRO A 60 17.31 2.47 0.16
C PRO A 60 15.85 2.98 0.21
N PHE A 61 14.87 2.07 0.30
CA PHE A 61 13.46 2.42 0.46
C PHE A 61 13.02 2.38 1.92
N ALA A 62 13.75 1.65 2.77
CA ALA A 62 13.47 1.52 4.19
C ALA A 62 13.54 2.86 4.92
N GLU A 63 14.55 3.69 4.67
CA GLU A 63 14.69 5.00 5.34
C GLU A 63 13.54 5.97 5.00
N ILE A 64 12.85 5.74 3.88
CA ILE A 64 11.67 6.53 3.47
C ILE A 64 10.46 6.15 4.35
N ILE A 65 10.41 4.91 4.83
CA ILE A 65 9.23 4.35 5.51
C ILE A 65 9.49 4.15 7.02
N PHE A 66 10.72 3.89 7.45
CA PHE A 66 11.09 3.49 8.81
C PHE A 66 12.42 4.09 9.24
N ASP A 67 12.57 4.33 10.55
CA ASP A 67 13.88 4.50 11.16
C ASP A 67 14.64 3.16 11.20
N SER A 68 15.96 3.20 11.43
CA SER A 68 16.82 2.01 11.37
C SER A 68 16.38 0.88 12.33
N ARG A 69 15.79 1.20 13.48
CA ARG A 69 15.30 0.21 14.45
C ARG A 69 14.01 -0.44 13.95
N LYS A 70 13.05 0.35 13.47
CA LYS A 70 11.80 -0.16 12.89
C LYS A 70 12.06 -0.97 11.63
N TYR A 71 13.07 -0.62 10.85
CA TYR A 71 13.47 -1.43 9.71
C TYR A 71 13.97 -2.83 10.10
N GLN A 72 14.79 -2.94 11.15
CA GLN A 72 15.22 -4.26 11.66
C GLN A 72 14.03 -5.09 12.18
N GLN A 73 13.07 -4.45 12.85
CA GLN A 73 11.82 -5.09 13.25
C GLN A 73 11.00 -5.56 12.04
N PHE A 74 10.98 -4.77 10.95
CA PHE A 74 10.30 -5.11 9.71
C PHE A 74 10.94 -6.34 9.04
N ALA A 75 12.28 -6.38 9.03
CA ALA A 75 13.05 -7.50 8.52
C ALA A 75 12.66 -8.81 9.20
N ILE A 76 12.67 -8.81 10.54
CA ILE A 76 12.30 -9.97 11.34
C ILE A 76 10.83 -10.35 11.11
N MET A 77 9.95 -9.35 10.96
CA MET A 77 8.53 -9.58 10.70
C MET A 77 8.30 -10.30 9.37
N ILE A 78 9.01 -9.90 8.30
CA ILE A 78 8.88 -10.47 6.95
C ILE A 78 9.46 -11.88 6.82
N GLU A 79 10.37 -12.28 7.71
CA GLU A 79 10.82 -13.68 7.81
C GLU A 79 9.68 -14.65 8.18
N ASN A 80 8.58 -14.13 8.74
CA ASN A 80 7.40 -14.93 9.04
C ASN A 80 6.45 -14.95 7.83
N GLU A 81 6.19 -16.14 7.29
CA GLU A 81 5.35 -16.34 6.10
C GLU A 81 3.93 -15.77 6.28
N GLU A 82 3.37 -15.88 7.48
CA GLU A 82 2.02 -15.39 7.79
C GLU A 82 1.97 -13.86 7.73
N ASN A 83 3.01 -13.19 8.24
CA ASN A 83 3.07 -11.74 8.17
C ASN A 83 3.32 -11.24 6.74
N LEU A 84 4.12 -11.96 5.95
CA LEU A 84 4.32 -11.68 4.53
C LEU A 84 3.00 -11.84 3.74
N LYS A 85 2.22 -12.89 4.02
CA LYS A 85 0.87 -13.07 3.45
C LYS A 85 -0.07 -11.94 3.86
N LYS A 86 -0.09 -11.55 5.14
CA LYS A 86 -0.86 -10.39 5.62
C LYS A 86 -0.48 -9.12 4.87
N LEU A 87 0.82 -8.88 4.63
CA LEU A 87 1.28 -7.72 3.85
C LEU A 87 0.80 -7.75 2.40
N VAL A 88 0.96 -8.89 1.71
CA VAL A 88 0.52 -9.05 0.32
C VAL A 88 -0.98 -8.80 0.19
N ASN A 89 -1.79 -9.43 1.05
CA ASN A 89 -3.24 -9.25 1.06
C ASN A 89 -3.61 -7.79 1.30
N ARG A 90 -2.93 -7.13 2.25
CA ARG A 90 -3.22 -5.73 2.57
C ARG A 90 -2.88 -4.77 1.44
N ILE A 91 -1.81 -5.04 0.68
CA ILE A 91 -1.47 -4.26 -0.53
C ILE A 91 -2.59 -4.38 -1.57
N ASP A 92 -3.08 -5.60 -1.81
CA ASP A 92 -4.12 -5.88 -2.80
C ASP A 92 -5.45 -5.20 -2.44
N GLU A 93 -5.88 -5.33 -1.18
CA GLU A 93 -7.07 -4.66 -0.65
C GLU A 93 -7.03 -3.14 -0.87
N LEU A 94 -5.90 -2.50 -0.52
CA LEU A 94 -5.73 -1.06 -0.65
C LEU A 94 -5.71 -0.62 -2.12
N ASP A 95 -5.09 -1.38 -3.02
CA ASP A 95 -5.08 -1.06 -4.45
C ASP A 95 -6.49 -1.12 -5.04
N GLU A 96 -7.28 -2.13 -4.65
CA GLU A 96 -8.67 -2.22 -5.04
C GLU A 96 -9.51 -1.06 -4.51
N GLU A 97 -9.37 -0.71 -3.23
CA GLU A 97 -10.05 0.43 -2.60
C GLU A 97 -9.75 1.73 -3.36
N LEU A 98 -8.47 2.05 -3.55
CA LEU A 98 -8.03 3.25 -4.27
C LEU A 98 -8.52 3.27 -5.71
N SER A 99 -8.47 2.13 -6.40
CA SER A 99 -8.99 1.97 -7.76
C SER A 99 -10.50 2.18 -7.84
N ARG A 100 -11.27 1.64 -6.89
CA ARG A 100 -12.72 1.86 -6.79
C ARG A 100 -13.04 3.34 -6.58
N ASP A 101 -12.32 4.02 -5.69
CA ASP A 101 -12.60 5.41 -5.37
C ASP A 101 -12.24 6.36 -6.52
N ARG A 102 -11.17 6.09 -7.26
CA ARG A 102 -10.86 6.78 -8.52
C ARG A 102 -11.96 6.63 -9.55
N ARG A 103 -12.47 5.40 -9.74
CA ARG A 103 -13.57 5.13 -10.68
C ARG A 103 -14.84 5.88 -10.27
N LYS A 104 -15.18 5.90 -8.97
CA LYS A 104 -16.32 6.68 -8.44
C LYS A 104 -16.12 8.18 -8.67
N ALA A 105 -14.95 8.72 -8.36
CA ALA A 105 -14.63 10.14 -8.55
C ALA A 105 -14.74 10.56 -10.02
N SER A 106 -14.18 9.77 -10.95
CA SER A 106 -14.26 10.00 -12.39
C SER A 106 -15.70 9.96 -12.92
N ARG A 107 -16.54 9.04 -12.40
CA ARG A 107 -17.97 8.97 -12.74
C ARG A 107 -18.74 10.21 -12.27
N LEU A 108 -18.53 10.63 -11.02
CA LEU A 108 -19.15 11.83 -10.47
C LEU A 108 -18.72 13.09 -11.24
N GLN A 109 -17.43 13.20 -11.58
CA GLN A 109 -16.92 14.31 -12.39
C GLN A 109 -17.56 14.33 -13.79
N SER A 110 -17.68 13.17 -14.43
CA SER A 110 -18.32 13.04 -15.74
C SER A 110 -19.80 13.41 -15.72
N GLN A 111 -20.54 13.00 -14.69
CA GLN A 111 -21.95 13.37 -14.50
C GLN A 111 -22.10 14.88 -14.26
N ARG A 112 -21.25 15.47 -13.40
CA ARG A 112 -21.22 16.92 -13.14
C ARG A 112 -20.98 17.72 -14.42
N ARG A 113 -19.98 17.33 -15.22
CA ARG A 113 -19.68 17.99 -16.50
C ARG A 113 -20.87 17.96 -17.47
N LYS A 114 -21.53 16.80 -17.60
CA LYS A 114 -22.74 16.65 -18.44
C LYS A 114 -23.91 17.52 -17.94
N ALA A 115 -24.15 17.53 -16.63
CA ALA A 115 -25.21 18.34 -16.04
C ALA A 115 -24.97 19.85 -16.23
N GLN A 116 -23.73 20.30 -16.01
CA GLN A 116 -23.33 21.69 -16.25
C GLN A 116 -23.49 22.09 -17.72
N PHE A 117 -23.06 21.24 -18.65
CA PHE A 117 -23.24 21.48 -20.08
C PHE A 117 -24.71 21.60 -20.47
N LYS A 118 -25.56 20.68 -19.98
CA LYS A 118 -27.01 20.72 -20.22
C LYS A 118 -27.64 22.01 -19.68
N ALA A 119 -27.27 22.42 -18.47
CA ALA A 119 -27.75 23.66 -17.86
C ALA A 119 -27.30 24.91 -18.66
N PHE A 120 -26.06 24.91 -19.14
CA PHE A 120 -25.51 25.97 -19.98
C PHE A 120 -26.27 26.11 -21.30
N ILE A 121 -26.47 25.01 -22.03
CA ILE A 121 -27.23 25.00 -23.30
C ILE A 121 -28.67 25.46 -23.06
N HIS A 122 -29.32 24.99 -22.00
CA HIS A 122 -30.67 25.42 -21.64
C HIS A 122 -30.74 26.94 -21.41
N ARG A 123 -29.72 27.54 -20.80
CA ARG A 123 -29.66 28.99 -20.56
C ARG A 123 -29.52 29.80 -21.85
N ILE A 124 -28.81 29.29 -22.85
CA ILE A 124 -28.56 29.98 -24.12
C ILE A 124 -29.78 29.92 -25.04
N ILE A 125 -30.43 28.76 -25.13
CA ILE A 125 -31.51 28.52 -26.10
C ILE A 125 -32.86 29.06 -25.61
N LYS A 126 -33.00 29.37 -24.31
CA LYS A 126 -34.28 29.81 -23.74
C LYS A 126 -34.71 31.15 -24.38
N PRO A 127 -35.80 31.18 -25.16
CA PRO A 127 -36.25 32.43 -25.76
C PRO A 127 -36.72 33.38 -24.65
N LYS A 128 -36.39 34.67 -24.78
CA LYS A 128 -37.04 35.73 -24.01
C LYS A 128 -38.54 35.60 -24.30
N LYS A 129 -39.36 35.32 -23.28
CA LYS A 129 -40.82 35.43 -23.43
C LYS A 129 -41.08 36.88 -23.85
N ALA A 130 -41.57 37.06 -25.07
CA ALA A 130 -42.04 38.34 -25.56
C ALA A 130 -43.33 38.65 -24.81
N GLU A 131 -43.30 39.73 -24.03
CA GLU A 131 -44.50 40.44 -23.55
C GLU A 131 -45.10 41.26 -24.69
#